data_AF-A0A3M1SNK6-F1
#
_entry.id   AF-A0A3M1SNK6-F1
#
_cell.length_a   1.000
_cell.length_b   1.000
_cell.length_c   1.000
_cell.angle_alpha   90.00
_cell.angle_beta   90.00
_cell.angle_gamma   90.00
#
_symmetry.space_group_name_H-M   'P 1'
#
loop_
_entity.id
_entity.type
_entity.pdbx_description
1 polymer ?
#
loop_
_entity_poly.entity_id
_entity_poly.type
_entity_poly.pdbx_seq_one_letter_code
_entity_poly.pdbx_strand_id
1 'polypeptide(L)' 'MSASATLTDNPLLIGKGLPPFDAIQPEHVVPAMTQLLEELDRSLSDLETQVIPTWSGLVEPLDGI' A
#
# COMPACT_ATOMS: atom_id res chain seq x y z
N MET A 1 8.96 -1.35 -28.87
CA MET A 1 8.17 -2.29 -28.04
C MET A 1 8.71 -2.14 -26.63
N SER A 2 8.20 -1.17 -25.87
CA SER A 2 8.71 -0.88 -24.53
C SER A 2 7.98 -1.71 -23.50
N ALA A 3 8.77 -2.37 -22.66
CA ALA A 3 8.34 -3.35 -21.67
C ALA A 3 7.43 -2.72 -20.61
N SER A 4 6.30 -3.36 -20.35
CA SER A 4 5.51 -3.16 -19.15
C SER A 4 6.35 -3.61 -17.95
N ALA A 5 6.99 -2.67 -17.26
CA ALA A 5 7.51 -2.94 -15.92
C ALA A 5 6.30 -3.27 -15.04
N THR A 6 6.28 -4.47 -14.50
CA THR A 6 5.28 -4.93 -13.54
C THR A 6 5.25 -3.96 -12.36
N LEU A 7 4.07 -3.40 -12.05
CA LEU A 7 3.80 -2.48 -10.92
C LEU A 7 4.37 -2.98 -9.57
N THR A 8 4.65 -4.27 -9.48
CA THR A 8 5.16 -5.03 -8.34
C THR A 8 6.59 -4.69 -7.90
N ASP A 9 7.41 -4.03 -8.73
CA ASP A 9 8.81 -3.69 -8.39
C ASP A 9 9.01 -2.22 -7.99
N ASN A 10 7.95 -1.50 -7.63
CA ASN A 10 8.10 -0.09 -7.26
C ASN A 10 8.86 0.05 -5.93
N PRO A 11 9.99 0.80 -5.87
CA PRO A 11 10.80 0.93 -4.67
C PRO A 11 10.05 1.55 -3.49
N LEU A 12 8.98 2.30 -3.75
CA LEU A 12 8.12 2.88 -2.71
C LEU A 12 7.23 1.85 -2.01
N LEU A 13 7.03 0.66 -2.59
CA LEU A 13 6.12 -0.38 -2.08
C LEU A 13 6.84 -1.54 -1.36
N ILE A 14 8.16 -1.48 -1.17
CA ILE A 14 8.94 -2.57 -0.55
C ILE A 14 8.59 -2.77 0.94
N GLY A 15 8.26 -1.69 1.66
CA GLY A 15 7.70 -1.75 3.02
C GLY A 15 8.57 -2.44 4.09
N LYS A 16 9.87 -2.65 3.84
CA LYS A 16 10.77 -3.38 4.74
C LYS A 16 12.13 -2.69 4.86
N GLY A 17 12.63 -2.60 6.08
CA GLY A 17 13.94 -2.01 6.37
C GLY A 17 13.96 -0.51 6.12
N LEU A 18 15.10 -0.01 5.65
CA LEU A 18 15.25 1.41 5.29
C LEU A 18 14.71 1.65 3.87
N PRO A 19 14.03 2.77 3.61
CA PRO A 19 13.61 3.11 2.26
C PRO A 19 14.83 3.20 1.32
N PRO A 20 14.78 2.57 0.13
CA PRO A 20 15.87 2.61 -0.84
C PRO A 20 15.85 3.95 -1.60
N PHE A 21 16.28 5.02 -0.92
CA PHE A 21 16.29 6.39 -1.45
C PHE A 21 17.10 6.56 -2.73
N ASP A 22 18.09 5.70 -2.95
CA ASP A 22 18.93 5.64 -4.14
C ASP A 22 18.19 5.10 -5.39
N ALA A 23 17.16 4.28 -5.20
CA ALA A 23 16.36 3.69 -6.28
C ALA A 23 15.06 4.47 -6.57
N ILE A 24 14.65 5.38 -5.69
CA ILE A 24 13.42 6.17 -5.86
C ILE A 24 13.65 7.27 -6.90
N GLN A 25 12.77 7.33 -7.89
CA GLN A 25 12.75 8.34 -8.95
C GLN A 25 11.35 8.97 -9.03
N PRO A 26 11.21 10.21 -9.54
CA PRO A 26 9.92 10.90 -9.61
C PRO A 26 8.83 10.12 -10.35
N GLU A 27 9.20 9.34 -11.36
CA GLU A 27 8.29 8.55 -12.19
C GLU A 27 7.64 7.40 -11.40
N HIS A 28 8.25 6.97 -10.30
CA HIS A 28 7.72 5.92 -9.43
C HIS A 28 6.60 6.42 -8.51
N VAL A 29 6.51 7.72 -8.27
CA VAL A 29 5.63 8.30 -7.24
C VAL A 29 4.17 8.11 -7.60
N VAL A 30 3.74 8.57 -8.77
CA VAL A 30 2.32 8.52 -9.15
C VAL A 30 1.81 7.07 -9.22
N PRO A 31 2.50 6.12 -9.88
CA PRO A 31 2.05 4.72 -9.90
C PRO A 31 2.00 4.08 -8.51
N ALA A 32 3.01 4.31 -7.67
CA ALA A 32 3.04 3.75 -6.30
C ALA A 32 1.89 4.28 -5.45
N MET A 33 1.69 5.60 -5.46
CA MET A 33 0.68 6.23 -4.61
C MET A 33 -0.73 5.84 -5.05
N THR A 34 -0.99 5.79 -6.36
CA THR A 34 -2.28 5.31 -6.87
C THR A 34 -2.55 3.87 -6.45
N GLN A 35 -1.57 2.98 -6.60
CA GLN A 35 -1.73 1.58 -6.18
C GLN A 35 -1.94 1.46 -4.67
N LEU A 36 -1.11 2.15 -3.88
CA LEU A 36 -1.19 2.13 -2.42
C LEU A 36 -2.57 2.60 -1.94
N LEU A 37 -3.03 3.75 -2.44
CA LEU A 37 -4.35 4.27 -2.06
C LEU A 37 -5.48 3.32 -2.45
N GLU A 38 -5.42 2.69 -3.63
CA GLU A 38 -6.43 1.70 -4.04
C GLU A 38 -6.45 0.46 -3.12
N GLU A 39 -5.28 0.01 -2.67
CA GLU A 39 -5.16 -1.11 -1.74
C GLU A 39 -5.69 -0.74 -0.34
N LEU A 40 -5.32 0.43 0.18
CA LEU A 40 -5.78 0.93 1.47
C LEU A 40 -7.30 1.17 1.50
N ASP A 41 -7.85 1.77 0.45
CA ASP A 41 -9.31 1.98 0.33
C ASP A 41 -10.06 0.65 0.34
N ARG A 42 -9.51 -0.39 -0.31
CA ARG A 42 -10.09 -1.73 -0.29
C ARG A 42 -10.02 -2.35 1.10
N SER A 43 -8.86 -2.31 1.75
CA SER A 43 -8.69 -2.82 3.12
C SER A 43 -9.59 -2.12 4.12
N LEU A 44 -9.77 -0.80 3.98
CA LEU A 44 -10.67 -0.02 4.81
C LEU A 44 -12.14 -0.42 4.57
N SER A 45 -12.55 -0.53 3.31
CA SER A 45 -13.92 -0.98 2.95
C SER A 45 -14.23 -2.38 3.49
N ASP A 46 -13.26 -3.28 3.43
CA ASP A 46 -13.38 -4.63 3.98
C ASP A 46 -13.50 -4.60 5.51
N LEU A 47 -12.71 -3.75 6.19
CA LEU A 47 -12.81 -3.56 7.64
C LEU A 47 -14.18 -3.00 8.05
N GLU A 48 -14.70 -2.00 7.33
CA GLU A 48 -16.02 -1.41 7.59
C GLU A 48 -17.17 -2.41 7.44
N THR A 49 -17.07 -3.37 6.52
CA THR A 49 -18.10 -4.41 6.35
C THR A 49 -18.02 -5.52 7.40
N GLN A 50 -16.86 -5.73 8.02
CA GLN A 50 -16.61 -6.79 9.01
C GLN A 50 -16.37 -6.27 10.43
N VAL A 51 -16.79 -5.03 10.75
CA VAL A 51 -16.53 -4.42 12.05
C VAL A 51 -17.03 -5.29 13.21
N ILE A 52 -16.09 -5.65 14.08
CA ILE A 52 -16.37 -6.28 15.37
C ILE A 52 -16.01 -5.25 16.45
N PRO A 53 -16.90 -4.93 17.41
CA PRO A 53 -16.66 -3.89 18.41
C PRO A 53 -15.71 -4.35 19.53
N THR A 54 -14.52 -4.82 19.14
CA THR A 54 -13.42 -5.20 20.01
C THR A 54 -12.13 -4.55 19.53
N TRP A 55 -11.14 -4.44 20.41
CA TRP A 55 -9.84 -3.86 20.05
C TRP A 55 -9.18 -4.61 18.89
N SER A 56 -9.15 -5.93 18.96
CA SER A 56 -8.58 -6.80 17.92
C SER A 56 -9.42 -6.85 16.64
N GLY A 57 -10.70 -6.47 16.70
CA GLY A 57 -11.64 -6.52 15.59
C GLY A 57 -11.80 -5.19 14.85
N LEU A 58 -11.21 -4.11 15.36
CA LEU A 58 -11.34 -2.78 14.80
C LEU A 58 -10.04 -1.97 14.85
N VAL A 59 -9.41 -1.88 16.02
CA VAL A 59 -8.26 -0.97 16.22
C VAL A 59 -6.97 -1.55 15.64
N GLU A 60 -6.68 -2.82 15.92
CA GLU A 60 -5.52 -3.51 15.34
C GLU A 60 -5.53 -3.56 13.80
N PRO A 61 -6.63 -3.95 13.13
CA PRO A 61 -6.67 -3.94 11.67
C PRO A 61 -6.62 -2.51 11.11
N LEU A 62 -7.16 -1.51 11.81
CA LEU A 62 -7.08 -0.11 11.38
C LEU A 62 -5.66 0.46 11.46
N ASP A 63 -4.86 0.07 12.46
CA ASP A 63 -3.46 0.51 12.61
C ASP A 63 -2.52 -0.11 11.55
N GLY A 64 -2.93 -1.25 10.97
CA GLY A 64 -2.19 -1.94 9.91
C GLY A 64 -2.50 -1.46 8.49
N ILE A 65 -3.47 -0.56 8.32
CA ILE A 65 -3.84 0.12 7.07
C ILE A 65 -3.14 1.48 7.07
#